data_AF-A0A852D5Q6-F1
#
_entry.id   AF-A0A852D5Q6-F1
#
_cell.length_a   1.000
_cell.length_b   1.000
_cell.length_c   1.000
_cell.angle_alpha   90.00
_cell.angle_beta   90.00
_cell.angle_gamma   90.00
#
_symmetry.space_group_name_H-M   'P 1'
#
loop_
_entity.id
_entity.type
_entity.pdbx_description
1 polymer ?
#
loop_
_entity_poly.entity_id
_entity_poly.type
_entity_poly.pdbx_seq_one_letter_code
_entity_poly.pdbx_strand_id
1 'polypeptide(L)'
;YLTNNMTTLDRFPISFKTHFSGNYFRHIVLGVNFGGRYGALGISRREELMYKAPVFRTLSELIFDFEEAYRRCWHTLKKVKLGHCVSHDPHSVEQIEWKRSILDLDKLTREDFRKELERHARDMRLKIGKGTGPPSPTKDRKKDVSSPQRGQASPHRRNSRGDRRPSGEKKPADSKAMPDLNGYQIRV
;
A
#
# COMPACT_ATOMS: atom_id res chain seq x y z
N TYR A 1 11.14 -21.87 0.65
CA TYR A 1 11.38 -23.32 0.62
C TYR A 1 11.88 -23.83 1.98
N LEU A 2 13.14 -23.58 2.36
CA LEU A 2 13.71 -24.11 3.61
C LEU A 2 12.97 -23.68 4.89
N THR A 3 12.31 -22.52 4.86
CA THR A 3 11.57 -21.95 5.99
C THR A 3 10.05 -22.17 5.89
N ASN A 4 9.57 -22.99 4.95
CA ASN A 4 8.13 -23.22 4.78
C ASN A 4 7.48 -23.85 6.02
N ASN A 5 8.18 -24.77 6.70
CA ASN A 5 7.66 -25.46 7.89
C ASN A 5 7.62 -24.57 9.15
N MET A 6 8.18 -23.36 9.09
CA MET A 6 8.22 -22.42 10.22
C MET A 6 7.04 -21.44 10.13
N THR A 7 5.83 -21.87 10.50
CA THR A 7 4.59 -21.07 10.34
C THR A 7 4.53 -19.79 11.17
N THR A 8 5.38 -19.68 12.20
CA THR A 8 5.53 -18.48 13.03
C THR A 8 6.49 -17.44 12.44
N LEU A 9 7.10 -17.72 11.28
CA LEU A 9 8.09 -16.88 10.63
C LEU A 9 7.54 -16.35 9.31
N ASP A 10 7.13 -15.09 9.30
CA ASP A 10 6.69 -14.41 8.08
C ASP A 10 7.90 -14.09 7.20
N ARG A 11 7.72 -14.19 5.88
CA ARG A 11 8.79 -14.02 4.89
C ARG A 11 8.31 -13.12 3.77
N PHE A 12 9.10 -12.13 3.40
CA PHE A 12 8.74 -11.17 2.36
C PHE A 12 9.99 -10.71 1.61
N PRO A 13 9.94 -10.52 0.29
CA PRO A 13 11.12 -10.11 -0.46
C PRO A 13 11.41 -8.62 -0.26
N ILE A 14 12.68 -8.27 -0.08
CA ILE A 14 13.19 -6.90 0.02
C ILE A 14 14.20 -6.71 -1.11
N SER A 15 13.88 -5.86 -2.09
CA SER A 15 14.78 -5.52 -3.19
C SER A 15 15.35 -4.10 -3.03
N PHE A 16 16.65 -3.96 -3.23
CA PHE A 16 17.37 -2.71 -3.21
C PHE A 16 17.82 -2.34 -4.62
N LYS A 17 17.67 -1.06 -4.98
CA LYS A 17 18.36 -0.44 -6.11
C LYS A 17 19.35 0.56 -5.54
N THR A 18 20.62 0.40 -5.87
CA THR A 18 21.69 1.31 -5.44
C THR A 18 22.43 1.90 -6.62
N HIS A 19 23.18 2.97 -6.39
CA HIS A 19 24.02 3.63 -7.38
C HIS A 19 25.45 3.69 -6.87
N PHE A 20 26.41 3.32 -7.71
CA PHE A 20 27.84 3.40 -7.43
C PHE A 20 28.61 3.58 -8.75
N SER A 21 29.57 4.50 -8.78
CA SER A 21 30.45 4.75 -9.94
C SER A 21 29.68 4.86 -11.29
N GLY A 22 28.62 5.66 -11.31
CA GLY A 22 27.79 5.90 -12.52
C GLY A 22 26.84 4.76 -12.90
N ASN A 23 26.84 3.65 -12.16
CA ASN A 23 26.06 2.46 -12.49
C ASN A 23 25.00 2.14 -11.43
N TYR A 24 23.90 1.51 -11.88
CA TYR A 24 22.85 1.03 -11.01
C TYR A 24 22.97 -0.46 -10.73
N PHE A 25 22.90 -0.83 -9.46
CA PHE A 25 22.97 -2.21 -9.00
C PHE A 25 21.63 -2.61 -8.38
N ARG A 26 21.31 -3.91 -8.49
CA ARG A 26 20.11 -4.51 -7.91
C ARG A 26 20.54 -5.65 -7.01
N HIS A 27 19.89 -5.73 -5.86
CA HIS A 27 20.16 -6.76 -4.88
C HIS A 27 18.85 -7.10 -4.16
N ILE A 28 18.69 -8.35 -3.74
CA ILE A 28 17.47 -8.83 -3.10
C ILE A 28 17.84 -9.72 -1.92
N VAL A 29 17.12 -9.56 -0.82
CA VAL A 29 17.15 -10.45 0.35
C VAL A 29 15.73 -10.87 0.70
N LEU A 30 15.61 -11.95 1.45
CA LEU A 30 14.37 -12.38 2.07
C LEU A 30 14.28 -11.76 3.45
N GLY A 31 13.45 -10.72 3.59
CA GLY A 31 13.07 -10.20 4.90
C GLY A 31 12.30 -11.26 5.69
N VAL A 32 12.58 -11.36 6.97
CA VAL A 32 11.89 -12.26 7.89
C VAL A 32 11.37 -11.50 9.10
N ASN A 33 10.22 -11.91 9.60
CA ASN A 33 9.66 -11.42 10.87
C ASN A 33 9.32 -12.62 11.76
N PHE A 34 9.96 -12.68 12.92
CA PHE A 34 9.77 -13.75 13.90
C PHE A 34 9.57 -13.12 15.29
N GLY A 35 8.45 -13.44 15.94
CA GLY A 35 8.14 -12.89 17.26
C GLY A 35 8.06 -11.36 17.29
N GLY A 36 7.70 -10.73 16.16
CA GLY A 36 7.63 -9.27 16.03
C GLY A 36 8.98 -8.58 15.85
N ARG A 37 10.06 -9.35 15.63
CA ARG A 37 11.39 -8.82 15.28
C ARG A 37 11.74 -9.12 13.83
N TYR A 38 12.36 -8.14 13.20
CA TYR A 38 12.75 -8.18 11.80
C TYR A 38 14.20 -8.65 11.65
N GLY A 39 14.45 -9.41 10.59
CA GLY A 39 15.77 -9.87 10.16
C GLY A 39 15.78 -10.12 8.66
N ALA A 40 16.85 -10.74 8.17
CA ALA A 40 16.97 -11.09 6.76
C ALA A 40 17.78 -12.36 6.53
N LEU A 41 17.41 -13.10 5.47
CA LEU A 41 18.16 -14.20 4.88
C LEU A 41 18.50 -13.82 3.44
N GLY A 42 19.68 -14.17 2.96
CA GLY A 42 20.06 -13.87 1.59
C GLY A 42 21.48 -14.32 1.28
N ILE A 43 21.89 -14.06 0.04
CA ILE A 43 23.26 -14.30 -0.43
C ILE A 43 23.76 -13.01 -1.03
N SER A 44 24.92 -12.57 -0.58
CA SER A 44 25.59 -11.39 -1.10
C SER A 44 27.08 -11.62 -1.07
N ARG A 45 27.80 -10.89 -1.93
CA ARG A 45 29.27 -10.86 -1.93
C ARG A 45 29.84 -10.16 -0.70
N ARG A 46 29.02 -9.41 0.03
CA ARG A 46 29.39 -8.73 1.29
C ARG A 46 28.54 -9.28 2.43
N GLU A 47 29.19 -9.65 3.52
CA GLU A 47 28.51 -10.24 4.69
C GLU A 47 27.45 -9.33 5.29
N GLU A 48 27.73 -8.02 5.30
CA GLU A 48 26.84 -7.01 5.84
C GLU A 48 25.57 -6.79 5.00
N LEU A 49 25.51 -7.35 3.79
CA LEU A 49 24.41 -7.21 2.85
C LEU A 49 23.67 -8.53 2.64
N MET A 50 23.68 -9.47 3.59
CA MET A 50 22.93 -10.72 3.48
C MET A 50 22.18 -11.07 4.76
N TYR A 51 22.74 -11.93 5.59
CA TYR A 51 22.14 -12.38 6.84
C TYR A 51 22.07 -11.23 7.85
N LYS A 52 20.90 -11.11 8.48
CA LYS A 52 20.65 -10.23 9.61
C LYS A 52 19.83 -11.00 10.62
N ALA A 53 20.34 -11.16 11.83
CA ALA A 53 19.60 -11.81 12.91
C ALA A 53 18.26 -11.09 13.16
N PRO A 54 17.18 -11.80 13.53
CA PRO A 54 15.86 -11.21 13.79
C PRO A 54 15.84 -10.45 15.13
N VAL A 55 16.59 -9.36 15.22
CA VAL A 55 16.78 -8.56 16.44
C VAL A 55 16.15 -7.17 16.36
N PHE A 56 15.90 -6.68 15.14
CA PHE A 56 15.38 -5.34 14.88
C PHE A 56 13.91 -5.24 15.28
N ARG A 57 13.54 -4.16 15.97
CA ARG A 57 12.16 -3.98 16.50
C ARG A 57 11.19 -3.50 15.44
N THR A 58 11.70 -2.82 14.43
CA THR A 58 10.91 -2.25 13.34
C THR A 58 11.51 -2.61 11.98
N LEU A 59 10.68 -2.50 10.93
CA LEU A 59 11.16 -2.71 9.56
C LEU A 59 12.14 -1.60 9.17
N SER A 60 11.89 -0.37 9.62
CA SER A 60 12.78 0.75 9.35
C SER A 60 14.19 0.55 9.91
N GLU A 61 14.34 0.01 11.12
CA GLU A 61 15.66 -0.29 11.68
C GLU A 61 16.44 -1.29 10.80
N LEU A 62 15.81 -2.36 10.34
CA LEU A 62 16.43 -3.33 9.43
C LEU A 62 16.86 -2.66 8.11
N ILE A 63 15.99 -1.85 7.50
CA ILE A 63 16.29 -1.21 6.22
C ILE A 63 17.41 -0.16 6.36
N PHE A 64 17.43 0.59 7.46
CA PHE A 64 18.51 1.55 7.71
C PHE A 64 19.86 0.87 7.98
N ASP A 65 19.86 -0.32 8.58
CA ASP A 65 21.08 -1.12 8.71
C ASP A 65 21.63 -1.57 7.33
N PHE A 66 20.76 -1.93 6.39
CA PHE A 66 21.17 -2.18 4.99
C PHE A 66 21.64 -0.90 4.28
N GLU A 67 20.94 0.24 4.44
CA GLU A 67 21.35 1.53 3.88
C GLU A 67 22.77 1.90 4.33
N GLU A 68 23.05 1.73 5.61
CA GLU A 68 24.34 1.98 6.22
C GLU A 68 25.42 0.99 5.71
N ALA A 69 25.10 -0.29 5.60
CA ALA A 69 26.02 -1.27 5.01
C ALA A 69 26.34 -0.97 3.54
N TYR A 70 25.38 -0.46 2.75
CA TYR A 70 25.64 0.02 1.39
C TYR A 70 26.56 1.24 1.38
N ARG A 71 26.32 2.19 2.28
CA ARG A 71 27.15 3.39 2.43
C ARG A 71 28.60 3.03 2.72
N ARG A 72 28.85 1.98 3.53
CA ARG A 72 30.20 1.46 3.81
C ARG A 72 30.95 0.90 2.58
N CYS A 73 30.24 0.50 1.52
CA CYS A 73 30.87 0.18 0.22
C CYS A 73 30.65 1.26 -0.84
N TRP A 74 30.41 2.51 -0.43
CA TRP A 74 30.23 3.66 -1.33
C TRP A 74 29.02 3.54 -2.27
N HIS A 75 28.07 2.66 -1.98
CA HIS A 75 26.80 2.63 -2.69
C HIS A 75 25.83 3.62 -2.06
N THR A 76 25.14 4.38 -2.91
CA THR A 76 23.98 5.19 -2.50
C THR A 76 22.70 4.40 -2.72
N LEU A 77 21.89 4.22 -1.67
CA LEU A 77 20.58 3.59 -1.80
C LEU A 77 19.61 4.53 -2.52
N LYS A 78 18.93 4.02 -3.56
CA LYS A 78 18.04 4.82 -4.41
C LYS A 78 16.58 4.37 -4.34
N LYS A 79 16.36 3.06 -4.24
CA LYS A 79 15.00 2.51 -4.18
C LYS A 79 14.97 1.27 -3.29
N VAL A 80 13.93 1.15 -2.50
CA VAL A 80 13.57 -0.07 -1.78
C VAL A 80 12.23 -0.57 -2.31
N LYS A 81 12.14 -1.85 -2.64
CA LYS A 81 10.88 -2.51 -3.00
C LYS A 81 10.61 -3.60 -1.99
N LEU A 82 9.43 -3.56 -1.41
CA LEU A 82 8.98 -4.53 -0.44
C LEU A 82 7.84 -5.33 -1.04
N GLY A 83 7.95 -6.65 -0.98
CA GLY A 83 6.89 -7.55 -1.35
C GLY A 83 5.93 -7.86 -0.21
N HIS A 84 4.90 -8.64 -0.50
CA HIS A 84 3.99 -9.15 0.53
C HIS A 84 4.52 -10.45 1.16
N CYS A 85 3.86 -10.90 2.22
CA CYS A 85 4.18 -12.19 2.85
C CYS A 85 4.02 -13.34 1.84
N VAL A 86 4.99 -14.25 1.82
CA VAL A 86 5.03 -15.41 0.94
C VAL A 86 4.36 -16.60 1.62
N SER A 87 3.44 -17.27 0.91
CA SER A 87 2.74 -18.45 1.42
C SER A 87 3.70 -19.56 1.87
N HIS A 88 3.37 -20.22 2.97
CA HIS A 88 4.09 -21.38 3.49
C HIS A 88 3.77 -22.66 2.72
N ASP A 89 2.62 -22.70 2.03
CA ASP A 89 2.22 -23.83 1.20
C ASP A 89 3.13 -23.93 -0.04
N PRO A 90 3.95 -24.99 -0.15
CA PRO A 90 4.82 -25.20 -1.32
C PRO A 90 4.03 -25.49 -2.60
N HIS A 91 2.75 -25.86 -2.51
CA HIS A 91 1.87 -26.13 -3.64
C HIS A 91 0.97 -24.94 -4.01
N SER A 92 1.12 -23.80 -3.31
CA SER A 92 0.37 -22.60 -3.64
C SER A 92 0.67 -22.16 -5.06
N VAL A 93 -0.39 -21.84 -5.79
CA VAL A 93 -0.32 -21.24 -7.14
C VAL A 93 -0.29 -19.70 -7.09
N GLU A 94 -0.34 -19.11 -5.89
CA GLU A 94 -0.23 -17.68 -5.71
C GLU A 94 1.15 -17.18 -6.13
N GLN A 95 1.19 -16.14 -6.96
CA GLN A 95 2.44 -15.52 -7.34
C GLN A 95 3.00 -14.67 -6.19
N ILE A 96 4.32 -14.74 -6.02
CA ILE A 96 5.01 -13.87 -5.07
C ILE A 96 4.83 -12.41 -5.50
N GLU A 97 4.22 -11.61 -4.63
CA GLU A 97 4.11 -10.17 -4.84
C GLU A 97 5.44 -9.50 -4.51
N TRP A 98 6.29 -9.27 -5.52
CA TRP A 98 7.65 -8.73 -5.34
C TRP A 98 7.72 -7.22 -5.04
N LYS A 99 6.66 -6.47 -5.37
CA LYS A 99 6.68 -5.00 -5.43
C LYS A 99 5.38 -4.39 -4.91
N ARG A 100 4.97 -4.78 -3.70
CA ARG A 100 3.77 -4.23 -3.05
C ARG A 100 3.96 -2.76 -2.67
N SER A 101 5.12 -2.42 -2.11
CA SER A 101 5.53 -1.05 -1.83
C SER A 101 6.82 -0.72 -2.56
N ILE A 102 6.85 0.43 -3.23
CA ILE A 102 8.03 0.93 -3.96
C ILE A 102 8.37 2.29 -3.40
N LEU A 103 9.49 2.38 -2.70
CA LEU A 103 9.92 3.57 -1.97
C LEU A 103 11.14 4.17 -2.67
N ASP A 104 11.00 5.41 -3.14
CA ASP A 104 12.04 6.13 -3.87
C ASP A 104 12.70 7.14 -2.92
N LEU A 105 13.97 6.92 -2.59
CA LEU A 105 14.68 7.72 -1.59
C LEU A 105 15.00 9.13 -2.11
N ASP A 106 15.02 9.32 -3.44
CA ASP A 106 15.23 10.64 -4.03
C ASP A 106 13.94 11.50 -3.98
N LYS A 107 12.79 10.90 -3.68
CA LYS A 107 11.48 11.58 -3.66
C LYS A 107 10.86 11.71 -2.26
N LEU A 108 11.37 10.95 -1.30
CA LEU A 108 10.81 10.87 0.05
C LEU A 108 11.77 11.52 1.05
N THR A 109 11.22 12.27 2.00
CA THR A 109 11.98 12.69 3.18
C THR A 109 12.32 11.47 4.03
N ARG A 110 13.30 11.60 4.93
CA ARG A 110 13.70 10.50 5.81
C ARG A 110 12.55 10.05 6.70
N GLU A 111 11.74 10.99 7.16
CA GLU A 111 10.56 10.77 8.00
C GLU A 111 9.44 10.06 7.22
N ASP A 112 9.15 10.49 5.99
CA ASP A 112 8.11 9.87 5.18
C ASP A 112 8.52 8.47 4.69
N PHE A 113 9.81 8.28 4.38
CA PHE A 113 10.36 6.96 4.11
C PHE A 113 10.16 6.02 5.30
N ARG A 114 10.48 6.47 6.53
CA ARG A 114 10.22 5.68 7.75
C ARG A 114 8.73 5.39 7.92
N LYS A 115 7.85 6.37 7.74
CA LYS A 115 6.38 6.17 7.85
C LYS A 115 5.88 5.12 6.86
N GLU A 116 6.34 5.15 5.61
CA GLU A 116 5.94 4.18 4.60
C GLU A 116 6.46 2.76 4.89
N LEU A 117 7.66 2.63 5.46
CA LEU A 117 8.17 1.34 5.93
C LEU A 117 7.28 0.77 7.04
N GLU A 118 6.93 1.57 8.04
CA GLU A 118 6.06 1.12 9.14
C GLU A 118 4.61 0.90 8.71
N ARG A 119 4.13 1.65 7.70
CA ARG A 119 2.84 1.40 7.05
C ARG A 119 2.86 0.03 6.36
N HIS A 120 3.89 -0.26 5.57
CA HIS A 120 4.03 -1.57 4.92
C HIS A 120 4.13 -2.71 5.94
N ALA A 121 4.88 -2.53 7.02
CA ALA A 121 4.99 -3.50 8.12
C ALA A 121 3.63 -3.82 8.75
N ARG A 122 2.77 -2.81 8.95
CA ARG A 122 1.39 -2.99 9.44
C ARG A 122 0.51 -3.71 8.42
N ASP A 123 0.58 -3.33 7.14
CA ASP A 123 -0.19 -3.95 6.06
C ASP A 123 0.13 -5.46 5.96
N MET A 124 1.39 -5.86 6.14
CA MET A 124 1.80 -7.27 6.20
C MET A 124 1.19 -8.01 7.40
N ARG A 125 1.28 -7.42 8.61
CA ARG A 125 0.74 -8.03 9.85
C ARG A 125 -0.76 -8.25 9.80
N LEU A 126 -1.48 -7.31 9.21
CA LEU A 126 -2.94 -7.37 9.07
C LEU A 126 -3.37 -8.26 7.88
N LYS A 127 -2.42 -8.86 7.14
CA LYS A 127 -2.66 -9.61 5.91
C LYS A 127 -3.57 -8.85 4.93
N ILE A 128 -3.41 -7.52 4.88
CA ILE A 128 -4.17 -6.67 3.98
C ILE A 128 -3.59 -6.86 2.59
N GLY A 129 -4.11 -7.85 1.87
CA GLY A 129 -3.88 -8.10 0.45
C GLY A 129 -4.99 -7.50 -0.41
N LYS A 130 -4.78 -7.43 -1.73
CA LYS A 130 -5.92 -7.27 -2.65
C LYS A 130 -6.82 -8.50 -2.47
N GLY A 131 -7.99 -8.34 -1.85
CA GLY A 131 -9.06 -9.35 -1.87
C GLY A 131 -9.49 -9.96 -0.53
N THR A 132 -8.96 -9.54 0.63
CA THR A 132 -9.40 -10.06 1.94
C THR A 132 -10.42 -9.18 2.66
N GLY A 133 -10.87 -8.09 2.04
CA GLY A 133 -12.04 -7.35 2.50
C GLY A 133 -13.34 -8.04 2.03
N PRO A 134 -14.38 -8.15 2.88
CA PRO A 134 -15.69 -8.58 2.39
C PRO A 134 -16.10 -7.66 1.22
N PRO A 135 -16.66 -8.21 0.12
CA PRO A 135 -17.09 -7.38 -0.99
C PRO A 135 -18.06 -6.33 -0.45
N SER A 136 -17.76 -5.06 -0.69
CA SER A 136 -18.69 -3.98 -0.42
C SER A 136 -20.03 -4.35 -1.06
N PRO A 137 -21.15 -4.36 -0.32
CA PRO A 137 -22.44 -4.71 -0.92
C PRO A 137 -22.70 -3.75 -2.07
N THR A 138 -22.84 -4.31 -3.28
CA THR A 138 -23.22 -3.52 -4.44
C THR A 138 -24.57 -2.90 -4.15
N LYS A 139 -24.66 -1.59 -4.35
CA LYS A 139 -25.87 -0.81 -4.08
C LYS A 139 -26.87 -1.04 -5.22
N ASP A 140 -27.33 -2.28 -5.38
CA ASP A 140 -28.46 -2.61 -6.23
C ASP A 140 -29.74 -2.28 -5.46
N ARG A 141 -30.10 -1.00 -5.47
CA ARG A 141 -31.38 -0.51 -5.00
C ARG A 141 -32.45 -0.86 -6.04
N LYS A 142 -32.92 -2.11 -6.06
CA LYS A 142 -34.28 -2.42 -6.52
C LYS A 142 -35.22 -2.23 -5.33
N LYS A 143 -36.02 -1.16 -5.36
CA LYS A 143 -37.14 -0.94 -4.44
C LYS A 143 -38.40 -0.80 -5.27
N ASP A 144 -38.98 -1.94 -5.64
CA ASP A 144 -40.40 -2.08 -5.92
C ASP A 144 -40.93 -3.13 -4.96
N VAL A 145 -41.55 -2.69 -3.87
CA VAL A 145 -42.73 -3.30 -3.23
C VAL A 145 -43.12 -2.43 -2.03
N SER A 146 -44.22 -1.70 -2.19
CA SER A 146 -44.90 -0.96 -1.13
C SER A 146 -45.93 -1.86 -0.45
N SER A 147 -46.00 -1.81 0.88
CA SER A 147 -47.08 -2.35 1.73
C SER A 147 -47.09 -1.57 3.06
N PRO A 148 -48.15 -1.62 3.90
CA PRO A 148 -49.32 -0.74 3.85
C PRO A 148 -49.44 0.21 5.06
N GLN A 149 -50.40 1.13 4.98
CA GLN A 149 -50.74 2.19 5.94
C GLN A 149 -50.92 1.74 7.41
N ARG A 150 -50.36 2.53 8.32
CA ARG A 150 -50.84 2.84 9.70
C ARG A 150 -49.88 3.92 10.23
N GLY A 151 -50.25 5.08 10.74
CA GLY A 151 -51.48 5.58 11.32
C GLY A 151 -51.04 6.47 12.49
N GLN A 152 -51.65 7.65 12.58
CA GLN A 152 -51.67 8.58 13.72
C GLN A 152 -50.48 9.53 13.93
N ALA A 153 -50.81 10.80 13.73
CA ALA A 153 -50.04 11.98 14.07
C ALA A 153 -50.64 12.65 15.32
N SER A 154 -49.77 13.25 16.14
CA SER A 154 -49.91 14.53 16.89
C SER A 154 -49.09 14.48 18.19
N PRO A 155 -48.78 15.62 18.85
CA PRO A 155 -48.57 16.99 18.35
C PRO A 155 -47.27 17.59 18.92
N HIS A 156 -46.61 18.56 18.28
CA HIS A 156 -45.71 19.47 19.01
C HIS A 156 -45.90 20.94 18.64
N ARG A 157 -45.93 21.73 19.71
CA ARG A 157 -46.29 23.13 19.88
C ARG A 157 -45.22 24.09 19.32
N ARG A 158 -45.72 25.14 18.65
CA ARG A 158 -45.56 26.58 18.97
C ARG A 158 -44.23 27.30 18.62
N ASN A 159 -44.41 28.38 17.84
CA ASN A 159 -43.71 29.70 17.82
C ASN A 159 -42.21 29.72 17.46
N SER A 160 -41.62 30.73 16.80
CA SER A 160 -42.04 32.03 16.25
C SER A 160 -40.84 32.63 15.48
N ARG A 161 -41.16 33.44 14.46
CA ARG A 161 -40.45 34.66 13.99
C ARG A 161 -39.02 34.58 13.41
N GLY A 162 -38.87 35.20 12.24
CA GLY A 162 -37.60 35.67 11.70
C GLY A 162 -37.70 36.09 10.23
N ASP A 163 -38.16 37.33 9.98
CA ASP A 163 -38.14 38.02 8.69
C ASP A 163 -36.77 37.99 7.99
N ARG A 164 -36.75 37.84 6.65
CA ARG A 164 -36.15 38.80 5.68
C ARG A 164 -36.15 38.29 4.22
N ARG A 165 -37.03 38.94 3.45
CA ARG A 165 -37.07 39.36 2.02
C ARG A 165 -36.20 38.74 0.89
N PRO A 166 -36.67 38.89 -0.37
CA PRO A 166 -36.36 38.06 -1.54
C PRO A 166 -35.46 38.75 -2.58
N SER A 167 -35.09 38.01 -3.63
CA SER A 167 -35.07 38.41 -5.06
C SER A 167 -33.86 37.80 -5.80
N GLY A 168 -34.07 37.37 -7.05
CA GLY A 168 -32.99 36.98 -7.96
C GLY A 168 -33.45 36.04 -9.06
N GLU A 169 -33.65 36.59 -10.25
CA GLU A 169 -34.37 36.03 -11.40
C GLU A 169 -33.66 34.92 -12.21
N LYS A 170 -34.47 34.24 -13.03
CA LYS A 170 -34.16 33.28 -14.08
C LYS A 170 -33.28 33.86 -15.20
N LYS A 171 -32.46 33.02 -15.85
CA LYS A 171 -32.58 32.63 -17.28
C LYS A 171 -31.56 31.51 -17.68
N PRO A 172 -31.77 30.83 -18.83
CA PRO A 172 -31.38 29.44 -19.06
C PRO A 172 -30.15 29.24 -19.99
N ALA A 173 -29.73 27.97 -20.01
CA ALA A 173 -29.06 27.17 -21.05
C ALA A 173 -28.41 27.85 -22.27
N ASP A 174 -27.16 27.44 -22.52
CA ASP A 174 -26.68 27.25 -23.90
C ASP A 174 -25.75 26.04 -24.02
N SER A 175 -25.78 25.47 -25.22
CA SER A 175 -25.34 24.13 -25.60
C SER A 175 -23.95 24.05 -26.24
N LYS A 176 -23.29 22.89 -26.01
CA LYS A 176 -22.34 22.14 -26.87
C LYS A 176 -21.25 22.89 -27.66
N ALA A 177 -20.00 22.53 -27.38
CA ALA A 177 -18.94 22.39 -28.38
C ALA A 177 -18.13 21.09 -28.13
N MET A 178 -17.78 20.42 -29.22
CA MET A 178 -17.18 19.07 -29.32
C MET A 178 -15.69 19.07 -28.94
N PRO A 179 -15.13 17.97 -28.39
CA PRO A 179 -13.68 17.77 -28.37
C PRO A 179 -13.22 17.04 -29.63
N ASP A 180 -12.29 17.67 -30.36
CA ASP A 180 -11.64 17.13 -31.55
C ASP A 180 -10.61 16.05 -31.19
N LEU A 181 -10.50 15.09 -32.10
CA LEU A 181 -9.67 13.90 -32.02
C LEU A 181 -8.18 14.25 -32.10
N ASN A 182 -7.36 13.59 -31.29
CA ASN A 182 -6.11 13.04 -31.83
C ASN A 182 -5.59 11.86 -30.99
N GLY A 183 -6.03 10.66 -31.37
CA GLY A 183 -5.48 9.40 -30.88
C GLY A 183 -4.31 8.96 -31.75
N TYR A 184 -3.11 8.90 -31.16
CA TYR A 184 -2.00 8.13 -31.71
C TYR A 184 -1.87 6.81 -30.95
N GLN A 185 -2.26 5.71 -31.60
CA GLN A 185 -1.94 4.33 -31.21
C GLN A 185 -0.82 3.82 -32.10
N ILE A 186 0.25 3.33 -31.49
CA ILE A 186 1.30 2.53 -32.15
C ILE A 186 0.98 1.05 -31.87
N ARG A 187 0.82 0.26 -32.94
CA ARG A 187 0.67 -1.20 -32.89
C ARG A 187 2.05 -1.87 -32.88
N VAL A 188 2.15 -2.99 -32.15
CA VAL A 188 3.14 -4.06 -32.34
C VAL A 188 2.44 -5.20 -33.07
#